data_AF-A0A7C3IID4-F1
#
_entry.id   AF-A0A7C3IID4-F1
#
_cell.length_a   1.000
_cell.length_b   1.000
_cell.length_c   1.000
_cell.angle_alpha   90.00
_cell.angle_beta   90.00
_cell.angle_gamma   90.00
#
_symmetry.space_group_name_H-M   'P 1'
#
loop_
_entity.id
_entity.type
_entity.pdbx_description
1 polymer ?
#
loop_
_entity_poly.entity_id
_entity_poly.type
_entity_poly.pdbx_seq_one_letter_code
_entity_poly.pdbx_strand_id
1 'polypeptide(L)'
;MKISKIFGVIILLLILSCSNSEEEKNRFIETQKEILILRSVYPDTGVANPKILKVYEKYGFTRESFREKYFEYTKNPEEFLRIQDSAQAKAKRELLQLKQKEQITE
;
A
#
# COMPACT_ATOMS: atom_id res chain seq x y z
N MET A 1 35.73 -8.81 -29.41
CA MET A 1 34.87 -9.68 -28.58
C MET A 1 34.75 -9.17 -27.13
N LYS A 2 34.26 -7.96 -26.87
CA LYS A 2 34.10 -7.47 -25.47
C LYS A 2 32.84 -6.62 -25.23
N ILE A 3 32.29 -5.98 -26.25
CA ILE A 3 31.13 -5.08 -26.12
C ILE A 3 29.80 -5.85 -26.07
N SER A 4 29.68 -6.97 -26.81
CA SER A 4 28.46 -7.79 -26.84
C SER A 4 28.13 -8.46 -25.49
N LYS A 5 29.13 -8.74 -24.66
CA LYS A 5 28.92 -9.32 -23.32
C LYS A 5 28.42 -8.29 -22.29
N ILE A 6 28.78 -7.02 -22.45
CA ILE A 6 28.33 -5.92 -21.58
C ILE A 6 26.86 -5.60 -21.86
N PHE A 7 26.45 -5.66 -23.12
CA PHE A 7 25.06 -5.41 -23.53
C PHE A 7 24.07 -6.40 -22.89
N GLY A 8 24.45 -7.67 -22.75
CA GLY A 8 23.62 -8.68 -22.07
C GLY A 8 23.44 -8.43 -20.57
N VAL A 9 24.46 -7.90 -19.89
CA VAL A 9 24.39 -7.59 -18.44
C VAL A 9 23.50 -6.38 -18.16
N ILE A 10 23.53 -5.37 -19.04
CA ILE A 10 22.69 -4.17 -18.92
C ILE A 10 21.20 -4.52 -19.10
N ILE A 11 20.87 -5.40 -20.05
CA ILE A 11 19.49 -5.84 -20.26
C ILE A 11 18.96 -6.59 -19.03
N LEU A 12 19.78 -7.42 -18.38
CA LEU A 12 19.37 -8.17 -17.17
C LEU A 12 19.08 -7.25 -15.97
N LEU A 13 19.82 -6.15 -15.81
CA LEU A 13 19.59 -5.18 -14.73
C LEU A 13 18.29 -4.39 -14.88
N LEU A 14 17.83 -4.15 -16.12
CA LEU A 14 16.58 -3.43 -16.38
C LEU A 14 15.33 -4.24 -16.02
N ILE A 15 15.39 -5.58 -16.13
CA ILE A 15 14.24 -6.46 -15.84
C ILE A 15 13.95 -6.54 -14.33
N LEU A 16 14.98 -6.38 -13.49
CA LEU A 16 14.84 -6.38 -12.02
C LEU A 16 14.19 -5.11 -11.46
N SER A 17 14.19 -4.00 -12.21
CA SER A 17 13.63 -2.73 -11.72
C SER A 17 12.11 -2.64 -11.85
N CYS A 18 11.48 -3.41 -12.75
CA CYS A 18 10.03 -3.37 -12.95
C CYS A 18 9.26 -4.14 -11.88
N SER A 19 9.79 -5.25 -11.33
CA SER A 19 9.07 -5.99 -10.28
C SER A 19 8.94 -5.18 -8.99
N ASN A 20 9.93 -4.34 -8.69
CA ASN A 20 9.96 -3.55 -7.48
C ASN A 20 8.86 -2.46 -7.42
N SER A 21 8.47 -1.90 -8.57
CA SER A 21 7.46 -0.82 -8.60
C SER A 21 6.04 -1.32 -8.37
N GLU A 22 5.69 -2.49 -8.92
CA GLU A 22 4.37 -3.10 -8.70
C GLU A 22 4.23 -3.62 -7.26
N GLU A 23 5.29 -4.22 -6.71
CA GLU A 23 5.32 -4.64 -5.32
C GLU A 23 5.14 -3.46 -4.36
N GLU A 24 5.86 -2.35 -4.59
CA GLU A 24 5.72 -1.14 -3.79
C GLU A 24 4.31 -0.56 -3.86
N LYS A 25 3.70 -0.53 -5.06
CA LYS A 25 2.31 -0.09 -5.22
C LYS A 25 1.35 -0.96 -4.42
N ASN A 26 1.55 -2.28 -4.44
CA ASN A 26 0.74 -3.22 -3.67
C ASN A 26 0.90 -2.98 -2.15
N ARG A 27 2.13 -2.77 -1.67
CA ARG A 27 2.38 -2.39 -0.26
C ARG A 27 1.66 -1.08 0.09
N PHE A 28 1.70 -0.07 -0.77
CA PHE A 28 1.01 1.20 -0.55
C PHE A 28 -0.52 1.02 -0.45
N ILE A 29 -1.11 0.22 -1.34
CA ILE A 29 -2.56 -0.09 -1.33
C ILE A 29 -2.94 -0.81 -0.03
N GLU A 30 -2.16 -1.80 0.42
CA GLU A 30 -2.43 -2.52 1.66
C GLU A 30 -2.30 -1.62 2.89
N THR A 31 -1.29 -0.73 2.93
CA THR A 31 -1.15 0.28 3.97
C THR A 31 -2.38 1.20 4.02
N GLN A 32 -2.82 1.75 2.86
CA GLN A 32 -4.02 2.59 2.79
C GLN A 32 -5.26 1.84 3.27
N LYS A 33 -5.43 0.58 2.86
CA LYS A 33 -6.53 -0.28 3.30
C LYS A 33 -6.59 -0.40 4.82
N GLU A 34 -5.47 -0.74 5.46
CA GLU A 34 -5.44 -0.91 6.93
C GLU A 34 -5.67 0.41 7.67
N ILE A 35 -5.17 1.53 7.13
CA ILE A 35 -5.46 2.86 7.69
C ILE A 35 -6.97 3.16 7.63
N LEU A 36 -7.63 2.85 6.52
CA LEU A 36 -9.08 3.04 6.37
C LEU A 36 -9.86 2.17 7.37
N ILE A 37 -9.47 0.92 7.55
CA ILE A 37 -10.07 0.02 8.55
C ILE A 37 -9.87 0.58 9.96
N LEU A 38 -8.65 0.96 10.33
CA LEU A 38 -8.35 1.50 11.65
C LEU A 38 -9.16 2.75 11.97
N ARG A 39 -9.32 3.66 11.00
CA ARG A 39 -10.14 4.88 11.17
C ARG A 39 -11.63 4.57 11.27
N SER A 40 -12.09 3.50 10.64
CA SER A 40 -13.48 3.04 10.76
C SER A 40 -13.75 2.37 12.11
N VAL A 41 -12.78 1.63 12.66
CA VAL A 41 -12.91 0.90 13.93
C VAL A 41 -12.64 1.82 15.13
N TYR A 42 -11.70 2.76 14.99
CA TYR A 42 -11.31 3.71 16.02
C TYR A 42 -11.50 5.14 15.50
N PRO A 43 -12.72 5.73 15.63
CA PRO A 43 -12.96 7.12 15.24
C PRO A 43 -12.12 8.14 16.03
N ASP A 44 -11.75 7.78 17.26
CA ASP A 44 -10.83 8.56 18.09
C ASP A 44 -9.42 8.55 17.49
N THR A 45 -8.93 9.73 17.10
CA THR A 45 -7.62 9.88 16.46
C THR A 45 -6.46 9.65 17.43
N GLY A 46 -6.62 9.91 18.73
CA GLY A 46 -5.64 9.60 19.76
C GLY A 46 -5.40 8.10 19.90
N VAL A 47 -6.44 7.29 19.68
CA VAL A 47 -6.35 5.82 19.66
C VAL A 47 -5.88 5.30 18.30
N ALA A 48 -6.36 5.86 17.19
CA ALA A 48 -6.03 5.38 15.85
C ALA A 48 -4.58 5.70 15.43
N ASN A 49 -4.07 6.89 15.74
CA ASN A 49 -2.76 7.34 15.25
C ASN A 49 -1.58 6.46 15.69
N PRO A 50 -1.48 6.02 16.95
CA PRO A 50 -0.42 5.08 17.36
C PRO A 50 -0.52 3.74 16.65
N LYS A 51 -1.73 3.27 16.31
CA LYS A 51 -1.92 2.03 15.55
C LYS A 51 -1.51 2.20 14.09
N ILE A 52 -1.85 3.33 13.48
CA ILE A 52 -1.46 3.68 12.11
C ILE A 52 0.06 3.73 11.95
N LEU A 53 0.81 4.21 12.95
CA LEU A 53 2.27 4.18 12.93
C LEU A 53 2.82 2.76 12.73
N LYS A 54 2.25 1.78 13.45
CA LYS A 54 2.62 0.36 13.31
C LYS A 54 2.26 -0.20 11.93
N VAL A 55 1.19 0.30 11.31
CA VAL A 55 0.81 -0.10 9.94
C VAL A 55 1.84 0.38 8.93
N TYR A 56 2.35 1.60 9.06
CA TYR A 56 3.45 2.06 8.18
C TYR A 56 4.65 1.12 8.27
N GLU A 57 5.11 0.84 9.50
CA GLU A 57 6.26 -0.04 9.75
C GLU A 57 6.05 -1.45 9.18
N LYS A 58 4.85 -2.02 9.38
CA LYS A 58 4.48 -3.35 8.87
C LYS A 58 4.69 -3.50 7.36
N TYR A 59 4.49 -2.43 6.60
CA TYR A 59 4.61 -2.43 5.14
C TYR A 59 5.90 -1.78 4.63
N GLY A 60 6.87 -1.55 5.52
CA GLY A 60 8.18 -0.99 5.16
C GLY A 60 8.15 0.51 4.88
N PHE A 61 7.16 1.24 5.38
CA PHE A 61 7.07 2.68 5.27
C PHE A 61 7.40 3.37 6.61
N THR A 62 7.93 4.58 6.51
CA THR A 62 7.77 5.59 7.56
C THR A 62 6.54 6.43 7.24
N ARG A 63 6.08 7.25 8.18
CA ARG A 63 5.01 8.21 7.89
C ARG A 63 5.41 9.14 6.74
N GLU A 64 6.66 9.60 6.76
CA GLU A 64 7.23 10.54 5.80
C GLU A 64 7.33 9.91 4.41
N SER A 65 7.88 8.69 4.29
CA SER A 65 8.02 8.02 3.00
C SER A 65 6.66 7.63 2.42
N PHE A 66 5.71 7.25 3.27
CA PHE A 66 4.33 7.03 2.84
C PHE A 66 3.68 8.30 2.31
N ARG A 67 3.86 9.42 3.00
CA ARG A 67 3.34 10.73 2.57
C ARG A 67 3.95 11.16 1.24
N GLU A 68 5.24 10.97 1.05
CA GLU A 68 5.92 11.25 -0.23
C GLU A 68 5.33 10.40 -1.36
N LYS A 69 5.13 9.10 -1.13
CA LYS A 69 4.47 8.20 -2.10
C LYS A 69 3.04 8.60 -2.39
N TYR A 70 2.28 9.02 -1.38
CA TYR A 70 0.94 9.55 -1.57
C TYR A 70 0.96 10.74 -2.55
N PHE A 71 1.83 11.73 -2.29
CA PHE A 71 1.96 12.87 -3.19
C PHE A 71 2.50 12.50 -4.57
N GLU A 72 3.38 11.49 -4.66
CA GLU A 72 3.85 10.96 -5.94
C GLU A 72 2.68 10.41 -6.76
N TYR A 73 1.82 9.56 -6.18
CA TYR A 73 0.67 9.01 -6.88
C TYR A 73 -0.33 10.10 -7.29
N THR A 74 -0.52 11.16 -6.49
CA THR A 74 -1.44 12.26 -6.87
C THR A 74 -1.04 13.00 -8.17
N LYS A 75 0.20 12.85 -8.64
CA LYS A 75 0.64 13.43 -9.92
C LYS A 75 -0.02 12.76 -11.13
N ASN A 76 -0.53 11.54 -10.99
CA ASN A 76 -1.37 10.86 -11.97
C ASN A 76 -2.76 10.61 -11.38
N PRO A 77 -3.74 11.49 -11.62
CA PRO A 77 -5.06 11.40 -10.99
C PRO A 77 -5.80 10.10 -11.27
N GLU A 78 -5.69 9.55 -12.49
CA GLU A 78 -6.38 8.31 -12.85
C GLU A 78 -5.82 7.12 -12.07
N GLU A 79 -4.49 6.97 -12.04
CA GLU A 79 -3.85 5.90 -11.27
C GLU A 79 -4.07 6.08 -9.76
N PHE A 80 -4.05 7.32 -9.27
CA PHE A 80 -4.36 7.61 -7.88
C PHE A 80 -5.78 7.19 -7.50
N LEU A 81 -6.78 7.51 -8.33
CA LEU A 81 -8.16 7.06 -8.11
C LEU A 81 -8.24 5.54 -8.07
N ARG A 82 -7.60 4.85 -9.03
CA ARG A 82 -7.54 3.38 -9.03
C ARG A 82 -6.94 2.79 -7.76
N ILE A 83 -5.87 3.41 -7.24
CA ILE A 83 -5.22 3.01 -5.97
C ILE A 83 -6.19 3.20 -4.79
N GLN A 84 -6.85 4.36 -4.70
CA GLN A 84 -7.81 4.63 -3.62
C GLN A 84 -9.02 3.70 -3.67
N ASP A 85 -9.62 3.51 -4.84
CA ASP A 85 -10.75 2.60 -5.04
C ASP A 85 -10.38 1.17 -4.67
N SER A 86 -9.18 0.72 -5.04
CA SER A 86 -8.66 -0.60 -4.67
C SER A 86 -8.54 -0.77 -3.16
N ALA A 87 -7.97 0.23 -2.47
CA ALA A 87 -7.84 0.21 -1.02
C ALA A 87 -9.21 0.23 -0.32
N GLN A 88 -10.13 1.09 -0.77
CA GLN A 88 -11.49 1.18 -0.23
C GLN A 88 -12.30 -0.11 -0.42
N ALA A 89 -12.25 -0.70 -1.61
CA ALA A 89 -12.94 -1.95 -1.91
C ALA A 89 -12.43 -3.11 -1.04
N LYS A 90 -11.10 -3.20 -0.83
CA LYS A 90 -10.50 -4.15 0.10
C LYS A 90 -10.95 -3.88 1.54
N ALA A 91 -10.87 -2.64 2.01
CA ALA A 91 -11.23 -2.26 3.37
C ALA A 91 -12.71 -2.56 3.67
N LYS A 92 -13.62 -2.24 2.74
CA LYS A 92 -15.05 -2.53 2.86
C LYS A 92 -15.32 -4.04 2.99
N ARG A 93 -14.66 -4.87 2.18
CA ARG A 93 -14.81 -6.34 2.25
C ARG A 93 -14.33 -6.88 3.60
N GLU A 94 -13.19 -6.41 4.08
CA GLU A 94 -12.61 -6.86 5.35
C GLU A 94 -13.47 -6.42 6.54
N LEU A 95 -13.97 -5.18 6.55
CA LEU A 95 -14.91 -4.69 7.57
C LEU A 95 -16.22 -5.49 7.61
N LEU A 96 -16.75 -5.90 6.45
CA LEU A 96 -17.94 -6.75 6.39
C LEU A 96 -17.67 -8.13 7.00
N GLN A 97 -16.50 -8.72 6.72
CA GLN A 97 -16.11 -10.00 7.30
C GLN A 97 -15.91 -9.92 8.82
N LEU A 98 -15.36 -8.82 9.33
CA LEU A 98 -15.22 -8.59 10.77
C LEU A 98 -16.58 -8.53 11.46
N LYS A 99 -17.52 -7.75 10.91
CA LYS A 99 -18.90 -7.67 11.44
C LYS A 99 -19.63 -9.00 11.43
N GLN A 100 -19.48 -9.79 10.37
CA GLN A 100 -20.08 -11.13 10.29
C GLN A 100 -19.51 -12.08 11.34
N LYS A 101 -18.21 -12.03 11.61
CA LYS A 101 -17.56 -12.86 12.65
C LYS A 101 -18.03 -12.48 14.06
N GLU A 102 -18.19 -11.19 14.34
CA GLU A 102 -18.74 -10.71 15.62
C GLU A 102 -20.16 -11.26 15.84
N GLN A 103 -21.02 -11.22 14.82
CA GLN A 103 -22.40 -11.75 14.89
C GLN A 103 -22.52 -13.27 15.03
N ILE A 104 -21.48 -14.03 14.71
CA ILE A 104 -21.46 -15.50 14.86
C ILE A 104 -20.94 -15.90 16.26
N THR A 105 -20.25 -14.98 16.94
CA THR A 105 -19.62 -15.25 18.25
C THR A 105 -20.50 -14.80 19.43
N GLU A 106 -21.56 -14.03 19.16
CA GLU A 106 -22.66 -13.69 20.10
C GLU A 106 -23.80 -14.73 20.03
#